data_AF-A0A7Y3TRN4-F1
#
_entry.id   AF-A0A7Y3TRN4-F1
#
_cell.length_a   1.000
_cell.length_b   1.000
_cell.length_c   1.000
_cell.angle_alpha   90.00
_cell.angle_beta   90.00
_cell.angle_gamma   90.00
#
_symmetry.space_group_name_H-M   'P 1'
#
loop_
_entity.id
_entity.type
_entity.pdbx_description
1 polymer ?
#
loop_
_entity_poly.entity_id
_entity_poly.type
_entity_poly.pdbx_seq_one_letter_code
_entity_poly.pdbx_strand_id
1 'polypeptide(L)'
;MNHLASELDDKHRTNLITPIGEWGKWMNGGGWLKVEGISVDFLYRDMEQVNQVIDDCHSGQITIDYQPGHPHGFVSSIYIGEVAFGLPLHDPNGVLAALKTKTTPYPAKLKQATVNKFAWEISFSLVVAQKAVARGDVAYAAGCCFRSVACMNQVLFALNEAYLLNEKGAVAIANGFALRPADYQQQVESVFALLAADAESISEAIAILDEIERKLSQWYGDRRLEI
;
A
#
# COMPACT_ATOMS: atom_id res chain seq x y z
N MET A 1 17.69 11.35 21.47
CA MET A 1 17.34 11.25 20.04
C MET A 1 17.52 12.56 19.31
N ASN A 2 16.88 13.67 19.72
CA ASN A 2 17.06 14.98 19.07
C ASN A 2 18.52 15.43 18.93
N HIS A 3 19.35 15.24 19.96
CA HIS A 3 20.78 15.57 19.89
C HIS A 3 21.51 14.78 18.78
N LEU A 4 21.41 13.44 18.80
CA LEU A 4 22.00 12.57 17.76
C LEU A 4 21.48 12.88 16.35
N ALA A 5 20.17 13.15 16.21
CA ALA A 5 19.59 13.53 14.92
C ALA A 5 20.17 14.85 14.40
N SER A 6 20.43 15.82 15.28
CA SER A 6 21.10 17.07 14.94
C SER A 6 22.58 16.86 14.57
N GLU A 7 23.26 15.87 15.15
CA GLU A 7 24.64 15.56 14.76
C GLU A 7 24.71 14.94 13.36
N LEU A 8 23.75 14.08 13.01
CA LEU A 8 23.70 13.39 11.73
C LEU A 8 23.14 14.23 10.58
N ASP A 9 22.29 15.23 10.88
CA ASP A 9 21.70 16.09 9.86
C ASP A 9 22.73 17.05 9.26
N ASP A 10 22.80 17.12 7.92
CA ASP A 10 23.72 17.97 7.15
C ASP A 10 23.72 19.44 7.59
N LYS A 11 22.58 19.93 8.07
CA LYS A 11 22.39 21.33 8.49
C LYS A 11 22.44 21.51 10.00
N HIS A 12 22.72 20.44 10.75
CA HIS A 12 22.72 20.38 12.20
C HIS A 12 21.48 21.04 12.83
N ARG A 13 20.31 20.80 12.23
CA ARG A 13 19.04 21.38 12.71
C ARG A 13 18.66 20.75 14.05
N THR A 14 18.21 21.58 14.98
CA THR A 14 17.69 21.15 16.28
C THR A 14 16.20 20.79 16.20
N ASN A 15 15.72 19.95 17.12
CA ASN A 15 14.30 19.58 17.26
C ASN A 15 13.71 18.90 16.00
N LEU A 16 14.51 18.04 15.35
CA LEU A 16 14.10 17.29 14.16
C LEU A 16 13.21 16.08 14.45
N ILE A 17 13.27 15.60 15.69
CA ILE A 17 12.59 14.39 16.13
C ILE A 17 11.35 14.75 16.94
N THR A 18 10.22 14.18 16.54
CA THR A 18 8.96 14.30 17.27
C THR A 18 8.95 13.47 18.55
N PRO A 19 8.18 13.87 19.58
CA PRO A 19 7.64 12.96 20.58
C PRO A 19 7.07 11.66 20.02
N ILE A 20 7.07 10.62 20.87
CA ILE A 20 6.41 9.33 20.58
C ILE A 20 4.89 9.56 20.51
N GLY A 21 4.25 8.99 19.49
CA GLY A 21 2.82 9.06 19.21
C GLY A 21 2.38 10.29 18.40
N GLU A 22 3.27 11.25 18.12
CA GLU A 22 2.88 12.52 17.49
C GLU A 22 2.35 12.36 16.06
N TRP A 23 2.81 11.36 15.31
CA TRP A 23 2.33 11.08 13.95
C TRP A 23 1.12 10.12 13.90
N GLY A 24 0.57 9.77 15.06
CA GLY A 24 -0.66 8.98 15.20
C GLY A 24 -0.43 7.49 15.46
N LYS A 25 -1.49 6.71 15.21
CA LYS A 25 -1.59 5.29 15.58
C LYS A 25 -0.59 4.38 14.84
N TRP A 26 -0.35 4.65 13.56
CA TRP A 26 0.42 3.76 12.67
C TRP A 26 1.84 4.25 12.37
N MET A 27 2.07 5.53 12.61
CA MET A 27 3.39 6.13 12.54
C MET A 27 3.64 6.72 13.93
N ASN A 28 4.38 6.02 14.80
CA ASN A 28 4.53 6.44 16.19
C ASN A 28 5.43 7.69 16.37
N GLY A 29 5.77 8.41 15.31
CA GLY A 29 6.68 9.55 15.31
C GLY A 29 8.00 9.26 14.61
N GLY A 30 8.88 10.25 14.59
CA GLY A 30 10.11 10.18 13.83
C GLY A 30 10.70 11.54 13.52
N GLY A 31 11.44 11.62 12.41
CA GLY A 31 11.92 12.87 11.85
C GLY A 31 12.45 12.72 10.44
N TRP A 32 12.54 13.85 9.74
CA TRP A 32 13.11 13.92 8.39
C TRP A 32 14.47 14.59 8.40
N LEU A 33 15.50 13.79 8.13
CA LEU A 33 16.90 14.21 8.13
C LEU A 33 17.42 14.28 6.70
N LYS A 34 18.53 14.99 6.55
CA LYS A 34 19.40 14.83 5.40
C LYS A 34 20.78 14.39 5.90
N VAL A 35 21.26 13.24 5.47
CA VAL A 35 22.55 12.68 5.93
C VAL A 35 23.44 12.49 4.70
N GLU A 36 24.55 13.19 4.65
CA GLU A 36 25.51 13.18 3.53
C GLU A 36 24.83 13.47 2.17
N GLY A 37 23.88 14.40 2.16
CA GLY A 37 23.14 14.75 0.95
C GLY A 37 21.91 13.87 0.67
N ILE A 38 21.66 12.81 1.43
CA ILE A 38 20.59 11.83 1.20
C ILE A 38 19.42 12.11 2.15
N SER A 39 18.19 12.12 1.63
CA SER A 39 16.98 12.22 2.45
C SER A 39 16.77 10.94 3.25
N VAL A 40 16.61 11.05 4.57
CA VAL A 40 16.43 9.93 5.49
C VAL A 40 15.17 10.12 6.33
N ASP A 41 14.26 9.16 6.24
CA ASP A 41 13.08 9.06 7.10
C ASP A 41 13.44 8.23 8.34
N PHE A 42 13.51 8.88 9.50
CA PHE A 42 13.66 8.21 10.79
C PHE A 42 12.29 7.92 11.36
N LEU A 43 11.96 6.66 11.66
CA LEU A 43 10.64 6.25 12.17
C LEU A 43 10.74 5.51 13.50
N TYR A 44 9.77 5.74 14.39
CA TYR A 44 9.54 4.91 15.57
C TYR A 44 8.43 3.89 15.31
N ARG A 45 8.61 2.70 15.89
CA ARG A 45 7.62 1.64 15.95
C ARG A 45 7.51 1.12 17.38
N ASP A 46 6.30 1.03 17.88
CA ASP A 46 6.00 0.29 19.10
C ASP A 46 6.09 -1.21 18.82
N MET A 47 7.04 -1.90 19.46
CA MET A 47 7.29 -3.32 19.21
C MET A 47 6.15 -4.22 19.70
N GLU A 48 5.39 -3.82 20.72
CA GLU A 48 4.21 -4.55 21.16
C GLU A 48 3.11 -4.49 20.09
N GLN A 49 2.88 -3.29 19.54
CA GLN A 49 1.95 -3.10 18.44
C GLN A 49 2.40 -3.86 17.18
N VAL A 50 3.69 -3.84 16.84
CA VAL A 50 4.24 -4.61 15.70
C VAL A 50 4.00 -6.11 15.89
N ASN A 51 4.30 -6.65 17.07
CA ASN A 51 4.06 -8.07 17.32
C ASN A 51 2.57 -8.42 17.21
N GLN A 52 1.69 -7.62 17.81
CA GLN A 52 0.25 -7.84 17.74
C GLN A 52 -0.25 -7.80 16.29
N VAL A 53 0.16 -6.83 15.48
CA VAL A 53 -0.26 -6.72 14.08
C VAL A 53 0.24 -7.91 13.24
N ILE A 54 1.43 -8.44 13.53
CA ILE A 54 1.92 -9.66 12.89
C ILE A 54 1.03 -10.86 13.26
N ASP A 55 0.69 -11.00 14.54
CA ASP A 55 -0.20 -12.07 15.02
C ASP A 55 -1.62 -11.92 14.41
N ASP A 56 -2.11 -10.68 14.27
CA ASP A 56 -3.36 -10.36 13.58
C ASP A 56 -3.31 -10.76 12.09
N CYS A 57 -2.22 -10.44 11.38
CA CYS A 57 -2.01 -10.87 10.00
C CYS A 57 -2.04 -12.40 9.86
N HIS A 58 -1.40 -13.13 10.79
CA HIS A 58 -1.48 -14.60 10.85
C HIS A 58 -2.89 -15.11 11.10
N SER A 59 -3.72 -14.34 11.81
CA SER A 59 -5.13 -14.66 12.02
C SER A 59 -6.05 -14.22 10.87
N GLY A 60 -5.53 -13.48 9.88
CA GLY A 60 -6.30 -12.92 8.76
C GLY A 60 -7.05 -11.63 9.11
N GLN A 61 -6.63 -10.93 10.17
CA GLN A 61 -7.20 -9.65 10.57
C GLN A 61 -6.36 -8.51 10.00
N ILE A 62 -6.99 -7.68 9.17
CA ILE A 62 -6.38 -6.48 8.61
C ILE A 62 -7.34 -5.30 8.74
N THR A 63 -6.78 -4.13 9.01
CA THR A 63 -7.50 -2.86 9.06
C THR A 63 -6.96 -1.92 8.00
N ILE A 64 -7.76 -0.93 7.63
CA ILE A 64 -7.35 0.19 6.78
C ILE A 64 -7.78 1.48 7.47
N ASP A 65 -6.84 2.40 7.63
CA ASP A 65 -7.08 3.66 8.30
C ASP A 65 -6.62 4.83 7.44
N TYR A 66 -7.23 6.00 7.66
CA TYR A 66 -6.74 7.23 7.07
C TYR A 66 -5.39 7.60 7.69
N GLN A 67 -4.38 7.82 6.85
CA GLN A 67 -3.04 8.23 7.25
C GLN A 67 -2.48 9.22 6.22
N PRO A 68 -2.08 10.43 6.62
CA PRO A 68 -1.39 11.36 5.73
C PRO A 68 -0.17 10.71 5.06
N GLY A 69 -0.02 10.92 3.76
CA GLY A 69 1.04 10.31 2.96
C GLY A 69 0.71 8.95 2.34
N HIS A 70 -0.47 8.38 2.63
CA HIS A 70 -1.00 7.17 2.00
C HIS A 70 -2.35 7.45 1.32
N PRO A 71 -2.39 7.84 0.02
CA PRO A 71 -3.64 8.17 -0.67
C PRO A 71 -4.68 7.03 -0.71
N HIS A 72 -4.24 5.77 -0.64
CA HIS A 72 -5.14 4.62 -0.53
C HIS A 72 -5.63 4.38 0.91
N GLY A 73 -4.87 4.82 1.92
CA GLY A 73 -5.01 4.46 3.32
C GLY A 73 -3.91 3.52 3.79
N PHE A 74 -3.63 3.56 5.09
CA PHE A 74 -2.65 2.70 5.74
C PHE A 74 -3.28 1.34 6.02
N VAL A 75 -2.79 0.28 5.38
CA VAL A 75 -3.23 -1.09 5.65
C VAL A 75 -2.34 -1.68 6.74
N SER A 76 -2.92 -2.24 7.80
CA SER A 76 -2.14 -2.72 8.96
C SER A 76 -1.07 -3.75 8.60
N SER A 77 -1.25 -4.50 7.51
CA SER A 77 -0.25 -5.46 7.00
C SER A 77 1.06 -4.82 6.51
N ILE A 78 1.16 -3.49 6.46
CA ILE A 78 2.44 -2.79 6.23
C ILE A 78 3.48 -3.21 7.29
N TYR A 79 3.08 -3.36 8.56
CA TYR A 79 4.03 -3.70 9.64
C TYR A 79 4.72 -5.05 9.45
N ILE A 80 3.98 -6.10 9.04
CA ILE A 80 4.60 -7.40 8.76
C ILE A 80 5.56 -7.31 7.56
N GLY A 81 5.24 -6.47 6.56
CA GLY A 81 6.14 -6.17 5.45
C GLY A 81 7.39 -5.42 5.87
N GLU A 82 7.26 -4.39 6.71
CA GLU A 82 8.40 -3.62 7.23
C GLU A 82 9.38 -4.53 7.96
N VAL A 83 8.86 -5.44 8.79
CA VAL A 83 9.68 -6.47 9.45
C VAL A 83 10.32 -7.41 8.44
N ALA A 84 9.59 -7.87 7.42
CA ALA A 84 10.13 -8.79 6.42
C ALA A 84 11.32 -8.18 5.66
N PHE A 85 11.18 -6.93 5.19
CA PHE A 85 12.22 -6.25 4.41
C PHE A 85 13.32 -5.60 5.25
N GLY A 86 13.02 -5.16 6.47
CA GLY A 86 13.91 -4.37 7.30
C GLY A 86 15.22 -5.08 7.64
N LEU A 87 16.37 -4.49 7.32
CA LEU A 87 17.68 -5.06 7.64
C LEU A 87 18.08 -4.68 9.07
N PRO A 88 18.28 -5.64 10.01
CA PRO A 88 18.72 -5.30 11.35
C PRO A 88 20.13 -4.71 11.32
N LEU A 89 20.28 -3.47 11.78
CA LEU A 89 21.59 -2.82 11.98
C LEU A 89 22.09 -3.02 13.42
N HIS A 90 21.18 -3.13 14.39
CA HIS A 90 21.48 -3.34 15.79
C HIS A 90 20.29 -4.06 16.47
N ASP A 91 20.49 -5.30 16.93
CA ASP A 91 19.46 -6.09 17.63
C ASP A 91 20.10 -7.04 18.66
N PRO A 92 20.69 -6.51 19.75
CA PRO A 92 21.45 -7.31 20.72
C PRO A 92 20.57 -8.32 21.47
N ASN A 93 19.27 -8.09 21.54
CA ASN A 93 18.30 -8.95 22.22
C ASN A 93 17.54 -9.88 21.27
N GLY A 94 17.82 -9.84 19.96
CA GLY A 94 17.18 -10.69 18.96
C GLY A 94 15.68 -10.47 18.77
N VAL A 95 15.15 -9.29 19.14
CA VAL A 95 13.70 -9.00 19.10
C VAL A 95 13.22 -8.94 17.65
N LEU A 96 13.93 -8.21 16.79
CA LEU A 96 13.55 -8.10 15.38
C LEU A 96 13.83 -9.42 14.64
N ALA A 97 14.93 -10.09 14.99
CA ALA A 97 15.24 -11.42 14.46
C ALA A 97 14.11 -12.42 14.74
N ALA A 98 13.56 -12.44 15.96
CA ALA A 98 12.43 -13.30 16.31
C ALA A 98 11.17 -12.96 15.49
N LEU A 99 10.83 -11.68 15.33
CA LEU A 99 9.67 -11.26 14.54
C LEU A 99 9.82 -11.60 13.05
N LYS A 100 11.03 -11.48 12.49
CA LYS A 100 11.32 -11.89 11.11
C LYS A 100 11.01 -13.36 10.84
N THR A 101 11.18 -14.24 11.83
CA THR A 101 10.79 -15.65 11.67
C THR A 101 9.28 -15.84 11.44
N LYS A 102 8.45 -14.87 11.84
CA LYS A 102 7.00 -14.88 11.62
C LYS A 102 6.60 -14.34 10.24
N THR A 103 7.52 -13.81 9.43
CA THR A 103 7.18 -13.22 8.12
C THR A 103 7.35 -14.19 6.95
N THR A 104 7.89 -15.39 7.19
CA THR A 104 8.12 -16.40 6.16
C THR A 104 7.82 -17.80 6.72
N PRO A 105 6.99 -18.61 6.03
CA PRO A 105 6.29 -18.32 4.77
C PRO A 105 5.24 -17.21 4.91
N TYR A 106 4.78 -16.66 3.77
CA TYR A 106 3.72 -15.65 3.76
C TYR A 106 2.44 -16.20 4.41
N PRO A 107 1.79 -15.49 5.35
CA PRO A 107 0.63 -16.04 6.06
C PRO A 107 -0.55 -16.29 5.12
N ALA A 108 -0.99 -17.55 5.02
CA ALA A 108 -2.10 -17.93 4.13
C ALA A 108 -3.42 -17.20 4.47
N LYS A 109 -3.68 -16.94 5.76
CA LYS A 109 -4.87 -16.18 6.19
C LYS A 109 -4.78 -14.70 5.81
N LEU A 110 -3.59 -14.10 5.85
CA LEU A 110 -3.38 -12.74 5.34
C LEU A 110 -3.69 -12.67 3.85
N LYS A 111 -3.19 -13.62 3.05
CA LYS A 111 -3.48 -13.70 1.61
C LYS A 111 -4.98 -13.71 1.36
N GLN A 112 -5.69 -14.60 2.03
CA GLN A 112 -7.14 -14.73 1.88
C GLN A 112 -7.89 -13.47 2.33
N ALA A 113 -7.51 -12.87 3.45
CA ALA A 113 -8.14 -11.67 3.98
C ALA A 113 -7.95 -10.45 3.07
N THR A 114 -6.72 -10.23 2.57
CA THR A 114 -6.41 -9.16 1.62
C THR A 114 -7.20 -9.33 0.32
N VAL A 115 -7.22 -10.53 -0.26
CA VAL A 115 -8.01 -10.80 -1.48
C VAL A 115 -9.51 -10.59 -1.22
N ASN A 116 -10.05 -11.12 -0.11
CA ASN A 116 -11.47 -10.96 0.22
C ASN A 116 -11.87 -9.50 0.40
N LYS A 117 -11.02 -8.69 1.01
CA LYS A 117 -11.31 -7.28 1.26
C LYS A 117 -11.23 -6.47 -0.02
N PHE A 118 -10.11 -6.57 -0.74
CA PHE A 118 -9.81 -5.62 -1.81
C PHE A 118 -10.32 -6.05 -3.19
N ALA A 119 -10.50 -7.35 -3.48
CA ALA A 119 -10.99 -7.77 -4.80
C ALA A 119 -12.38 -7.19 -5.11
N TRP A 120 -13.30 -7.21 -4.14
CA TRP A 120 -14.62 -6.60 -4.32
C TRP A 120 -14.54 -5.08 -4.54
N GLU A 121 -13.64 -4.39 -3.82
CA GLU A 121 -13.48 -2.94 -3.90
C GLU A 121 -12.96 -2.46 -5.26
N ILE A 122 -12.29 -3.32 -6.03
CA ILE A 122 -11.84 -3.00 -7.40
C ILE A 122 -13.06 -2.68 -8.27
N SER A 123 -13.91 -3.68 -8.52
CA SER A 123 -15.11 -3.53 -9.35
C SER A 123 -16.12 -2.54 -8.76
N PHE A 124 -16.26 -2.47 -7.43
CA PHE A 124 -17.12 -1.46 -6.79
C PHE A 124 -16.66 -0.04 -7.11
N SER A 125 -15.35 0.24 -7.08
CA SER A 125 -14.82 1.56 -7.42
C SER A 125 -15.12 1.91 -8.88
N LEU A 126 -15.05 0.95 -9.80
CA LEU A 126 -15.38 1.16 -11.21
C LEU A 126 -16.87 1.49 -11.43
N VAL A 127 -17.78 0.77 -10.77
CA VAL A 127 -19.24 1.08 -10.81
C VAL A 127 -19.51 2.50 -10.29
N VAL A 128 -18.80 2.92 -9.24
CA VAL A 128 -18.92 4.28 -8.69
C VAL A 128 -18.35 5.32 -9.67
N ALA A 129 -17.22 5.03 -10.32
CA ALA A 129 -16.62 5.89 -11.32
C ALA A 129 -17.58 6.17 -12.50
N GLN A 130 -18.27 5.15 -13.01
CA GLN A 130 -19.23 5.34 -14.11
C GLN A 130 -20.39 6.26 -13.73
N LYS A 131 -20.91 6.13 -12.51
CA LYS A 131 -21.95 7.03 -11.98
C LYS A 131 -21.44 8.47 -11.84
N ALA A 132 -20.16 8.65 -11.52
CA ALA A 132 -19.52 9.95 -11.42
C ALA A 132 -19.35 10.60 -12.80
N VAL A 133 -18.93 9.82 -13.81
CA VAL A 133 -18.83 10.27 -15.21
C VAL A 133 -20.18 10.76 -15.72
N ALA A 134 -21.28 10.04 -15.47
CA ALA A 134 -22.62 10.46 -15.86
C ALA A 134 -23.08 11.80 -15.24
N ARG A 135 -22.41 12.26 -14.18
CA ARG A 135 -22.67 13.54 -13.51
C ARG A 135 -21.65 14.63 -13.86
N GLY A 136 -20.65 14.33 -14.69
CA GLY A 136 -19.53 15.22 -14.97
C GLY A 136 -18.58 15.43 -13.78
N ASP A 137 -18.59 14.53 -12.78
CA ASP A 137 -17.72 14.63 -11.60
C ASP A 137 -16.36 13.97 -11.88
N VAL A 138 -15.53 14.70 -12.62
CA VAL A 138 -14.21 14.27 -13.09
C VAL A 138 -13.29 13.89 -11.93
N ALA A 139 -13.26 14.71 -10.88
CA ALA A 139 -12.36 14.51 -9.74
C ALA A 139 -12.72 13.22 -8.99
N TYR A 140 -14.01 12.99 -8.75
CA TYR A 140 -14.46 11.78 -8.07
C TYR A 140 -14.26 10.52 -8.93
N ALA A 141 -14.53 10.60 -10.25
CA ALA A 141 -14.25 9.50 -11.16
C ALA A 141 -12.76 9.11 -11.20
N ALA A 142 -11.87 10.10 -11.30
CA ALA A 142 -10.42 9.88 -11.24
C ALA A 142 -9.97 9.25 -9.91
N GLY A 143 -10.54 9.71 -8.79
CA GLY A 143 -10.29 9.13 -7.46
C GLY A 143 -10.73 7.67 -7.37
N CYS A 144 -11.87 7.30 -7.98
CA CYS A 144 -12.34 5.93 -8.07
C CYS A 144 -11.41 5.06 -8.95
N CYS A 145 -10.91 5.57 -10.08
CA CYS A 145 -9.92 4.86 -10.90
C CYS A 145 -8.63 4.60 -10.11
N PHE A 146 -8.13 5.59 -9.36
CA PHE A 146 -6.98 5.39 -8.46
C PHE A 146 -7.28 4.33 -7.38
N ARG A 147 -8.46 4.38 -6.74
CA ARG A 147 -8.87 3.39 -5.74
C ARG A 147 -8.87 1.98 -6.31
N SER A 148 -9.39 1.81 -7.52
CA SER A 148 -9.40 0.53 -8.23
C SER A 148 -7.98 -0.03 -8.41
N VAL A 149 -7.05 0.77 -8.94
CA VAL A 149 -5.64 0.37 -9.13
C VAL A 149 -4.95 0.03 -7.80
N ALA A 150 -5.21 0.82 -6.75
CA ALA A 150 -4.63 0.54 -5.44
C ALA A 150 -5.14 -0.79 -4.85
N CYS A 151 -6.42 -1.12 -5.03
CA CYS A 151 -6.99 -2.42 -4.65
C CYS A 151 -6.42 -3.57 -5.50
N MET A 152 -6.25 -3.37 -6.81
CA MET A 152 -5.59 -4.34 -7.70
C MET A 152 -4.17 -4.66 -7.22
N ASN A 153 -3.40 -3.65 -6.80
CA ASN A 153 -2.07 -3.86 -6.24
C ASN A 153 -2.12 -4.66 -4.92
N GLN A 154 -3.05 -4.38 -4.01
CA GLN A 154 -3.22 -5.20 -2.79
C GLN A 154 -3.46 -6.67 -3.13
N VAL A 155 -4.34 -6.94 -4.10
CA VAL A 155 -4.66 -8.29 -4.56
C VAL A 155 -3.45 -8.96 -5.23
N LEU A 156 -2.77 -8.28 -6.15
CA LEU A 156 -1.61 -8.82 -6.87
C LEU A 156 -0.47 -9.18 -5.91
N PHE A 157 -0.16 -8.32 -4.95
CA PHE A 157 0.85 -8.61 -3.92
C PHE A 157 0.47 -9.84 -3.09
N ALA A 158 -0.78 -9.92 -2.62
CA ALA A 158 -1.25 -11.07 -1.86
C ALA A 158 -1.23 -12.38 -2.67
N LEU A 159 -1.66 -12.36 -3.93
CA LEU A 159 -1.64 -13.55 -4.80
C LEU A 159 -0.21 -14.08 -5.01
N ASN A 160 0.75 -13.17 -5.15
CA ASN A 160 2.18 -13.49 -5.31
C ASN A 160 2.94 -13.63 -3.98
N GLU A 161 2.23 -13.61 -2.84
CA GLU A 161 2.82 -13.80 -1.51
C GLU A 161 3.96 -12.81 -1.20
N ALA A 162 3.81 -11.58 -1.71
CA ALA A 162 4.69 -10.46 -1.49
C ALA A 162 4.03 -9.43 -0.55
N TYR A 163 4.84 -8.78 0.30
CA TYR A 163 4.34 -7.72 1.18
C TYR A 163 4.33 -6.36 0.47
N LEU A 164 3.21 -5.65 0.56
CA LEU A 164 3.06 -4.29 0.05
C LEU A 164 3.27 -3.27 1.18
N LEU A 165 4.29 -2.42 1.07
CA LEU A 165 4.62 -1.42 2.10
C LEU A 165 3.85 -0.11 1.95
N ASN A 166 3.50 0.25 0.73
CA ASN A 166 2.67 1.41 0.38
C ASN A 166 2.41 1.37 -1.14
N GLU A 167 1.60 2.32 -1.62
CA GLU A 167 1.28 2.50 -3.02
C GLU A 167 2.44 2.99 -3.92
N LYS A 168 3.54 3.50 -3.35
CA LYS A 168 4.66 4.07 -4.13
C LYS A 168 5.38 2.95 -4.87
N GLY A 169 5.43 3.07 -6.19
CA GLY A 169 6.08 2.07 -7.05
C GLY A 169 5.37 0.71 -7.10
N ALA A 170 4.21 0.56 -6.44
CA ALA A 170 3.50 -0.71 -6.34
C ALA A 170 3.15 -1.30 -7.72
N VAL A 171 2.74 -0.45 -8.67
CA VAL A 171 2.43 -0.86 -10.06
C VAL A 171 3.66 -1.46 -10.75
N ALA A 172 4.82 -0.80 -10.65
CA ALA A 172 6.06 -1.26 -11.27
C ALA A 172 6.55 -2.58 -10.65
N ILE A 173 6.45 -2.72 -9.32
CA ILE A 173 6.79 -3.98 -8.62
C ILE A 173 5.83 -5.09 -9.06
N ALA A 174 4.52 -4.83 -9.06
CA ALA A 174 3.51 -5.81 -9.46
C ALA A 174 3.64 -6.24 -10.93
N ASN A 175 4.17 -5.36 -11.79
CA ASN A 175 4.50 -5.69 -13.17
C ASN A 175 5.64 -6.71 -13.31
N GLY A 176 6.42 -6.95 -12.24
CA GLY A 176 7.45 -8.00 -12.21
C GLY A 176 6.95 -9.37 -11.74
N PHE A 177 5.72 -9.47 -11.23
CA PHE A 177 5.21 -10.69 -10.60
C PHE A 177 4.86 -11.81 -11.58
N ALA A 178 4.95 -13.06 -11.12
CA ALA A 178 4.57 -14.23 -11.92
C ALA A 178 3.07 -14.25 -12.23
N LEU A 179 2.23 -13.94 -11.23
CA LEU A 179 0.78 -13.81 -11.41
C LEU A 179 0.42 -12.33 -11.59
N ARG A 180 0.25 -11.92 -12.85
CA ARG A 180 -0.16 -10.56 -13.24
C ARG A 180 -0.82 -10.54 -14.61
N PRO A 181 -1.69 -9.58 -14.92
CA PRO A 181 -2.11 -9.33 -16.30
C PRO A 181 -0.92 -8.98 -17.18
N ALA A 182 -0.96 -9.41 -18.44
CA ALA A 182 0.02 -8.96 -19.44
C ALA A 182 0.04 -7.42 -19.50
N ASP A 183 1.23 -6.82 -19.64
CA ASP A 183 1.41 -5.37 -19.81
C ASP A 183 0.72 -4.53 -18.71
N TYR A 184 0.66 -5.04 -17.47
CA TYR A 184 -0.07 -4.41 -16.36
C TYR A 184 0.32 -2.95 -16.14
N GLN A 185 1.61 -2.65 -16.05
CA GLN A 185 2.07 -1.27 -15.85
C GLN A 185 1.65 -0.35 -16.99
N GLN A 186 1.85 -0.78 -18.25
CA GLN A 186 1.52 0.04 -19.42
C GLN A 186 0.02 0.29 -19.53
N GLN A 187 -0.82 -0.70 -19.26
CA GLN A 187 -2.27 -0.49 -19.24
C GLN A 187 -2.68 0.50 -18.13
N VAL A 188 -2.11 0.39 -16.93
CA VAL A 188 -2.36 1.36 -15.86
C VAL A 188 -1.90 2.76 -16.24
N GLU A 189 -0.72 2.91 -16.84
CA GLU A 189 -0.22 4.21 -17.33
C GLU A 189 -1.16 4.82 -18.38
N SER A 190 -1.68 4.01 -19.32
CA SER A 190 -2.69 4.45 -20.30
C SER A 190 -3.99 4.91 -19.64
N VAL A 191 -4.47 4.20 -18.60
CA VAL A 191 -5.65 4.62 -17.80
C VAL A 191 -5.43 6.02 -17.23
N PHE A 192 -4.28 6.28 -16.60
CA PHE A 192 -4.01 7.58 -15.99
C PHE A 192 -3.78 8.69 -17.03
N ALA A 193 -3.32 8.36 -18.24
CA ALA A 193 -3.26 9.31 -19.36
C ALA A 193 -4.66 9.73 -19.86
N LEU A 194 -5.66 8.87 -19.69
CA LEU A 194 -7.05 9.08 -20.11
C LEU A 194 -7.94 9.78 -19.07
N LEU A 195 -7.44 10.08 -17.86
CA LEU A 195 -8.18 10.82 -16.83
C LEU A 195 -8.26 12.32 -17.15
N ALA A 196 -8.90 12.65 -18.27
CA ALA A 196 -9.15 13.99 -18.77
C ALA A 196 -10.51 14.54 -18.32
N ALA A 197 -10.81 15.80 -18.66
CA ALA A 197 -12.05 16.46 -18.23
C ALA A 197 -13.31 16.00 -18.99
N ASP A 198 -13.15 15.25 -20.08
CA ASP A 198 -14.25 14.73 -20.88
C ASP A 198 -14.68 13.31 -20.43
N ALA A 199 -15.98 13.04 -20.58
CA ALA A 199 -16.59 11.79 -20.16
C ALA A 199 -16.14 10.58 -20.99
N GLU A 200 -15.78 10.79 -22.26
CA GLU A 200 -15.36 9.73 -23.18
C GLU A 200 -14.03 9.11 -22.74
N SER A 201 -13.01 9.95 -22.50
CA SER A 201 -11.69 9.50 -22.05
C SER A 201 -11.75 8.77 -20.70
N ILE A 202 -12.50 9.29 -19.72
CA ILE A 202 -12.65 8.59 -18.43
C ILE A 202 -13.40 7.27 -18.60
N SER A 203 -14.40 7.20 -19.48
CA SER A 203 -15.13 5.95 -19.76
C SER A 203 -14.20 4.90 -20.38
N GLU A 204 -13.29 5.31 -21.27
CA GLU A 204 -12.25 4.44 -21.82
C GLU A 204 -11.28 3.96 -20.73
N ALA A 205 -10.86 4.86 -19.83
CA ALA A 205 -10.02 4.51 -18.69
C ALA A 205 -10.68 3.44 -17.79
N ILE A 206 -11.99 3.59 -17.52
CA ILE A 206 -12.78 2.60 -16.76
C ILE A 206 -12.84 1.26 -17.50
N ALA A 207 -13.03 1.27 -18.82
CA ALA A 207 -13.09 0.03 -19.61
C ALA A 207 -11.76 -0.75 -19.57
N ILE A 208 -10.61 -0.05 -19.62
CA ILE A 208 -9.29 -0.68 -19.49
C ILE A 208 -9.12 -1.29 -18.08
N LEU A 209 -9.54 -0.57 -17.03
CA LEU A 209 -9.48 -1.12 -15.67
C LEU A 209 -10.42 -2.33 -15.49
N ASP A 210 -11.59 -2.33 -16.13
CA ASP A 210 -12.48 -3.49 -16.11
C ASP A 210 -11.86 -4.71 -16.81
N GLU A 211 -11.16 -4.50 -17.92
CA GLU A 211 -10.40 -5.55 -18.61
C GLU A 211 -9.30 -6.14 -17.73
N ILE A 212 -8.54 -5.27 -17.04
CA ILE A 212 -7.54 -5.68 -16.06
C ILE A 212 -8.21 -6.54 -14.97
N GLU A 213 -9.28 -6.03 -14.37
CA GLU A 213 -10.00 -6.72 -13.30
C GLU A 213 -10.54 -8.10 -13.74
N ARG A 214 -11.09 -8.21 -14.95
CA ARG A 214 -11.59 -9.49 -15.50
C ARG A 214 -10.47 -10.52 -15.67
N LYS A 215 -9.25 -10.08 -15.95
CA LYS A 215 -8.07 -10.96 -15.99
C LYS A 215 -7.64 -11.36 -14.58
N LEU A 216 -7.60 -10.41 -13.63
CA LEU A 216 -7.26 -10.71 -12.23
C LEU A 216 -8.26 -11.68 -11.58
N SER A 217 -9.56 -11.54 -11.86
CA SER A 217 -10.61 -12.33 -11.22
C SER A 217 -10.51 -13.82 -11.51
N GLN A 218 -9.76 -14.21 -12.55
CA GLN A 218 -9.43 -15.62 -12.82
C GLN A 218 -8.66 -16.28 -11.66
N TRP A 219 -7.95 -15.51 -10.83
CA TRP A 219 -7.19 -16.03 -9.69
C TRP A 219 -7.94 -16.03 -8.36
N TYR A 220 -9.02 -15.27 -8.24
CA TYR A 220 -9.78 -15.19 -6.97
C TYR A 220 -11.28 -15.45 -7.11
N GLY A 221 -11.83 -15.71 -8.30
CA GLY A 221 -13.23 -16.08 -8.51
C GLY A 221 -14.25 -14.94 -8.39
N ASP A 222 -15.47 -15.29 -7.97
CA ASP A 222 -16.72 -14.49 -8.10
C ASP A 222 -16.85 -13.26 -7.17
N ARG A 223 -15.79 -12.47 -7.02
CA ARG A 223 -15.78 -11.24 -6.21
C ARG A 223 -15.96 -9.96 -7.06
N ARG A 224 -15.93 -10.10 -8.38
CA ARG A 224 -16.16 -9.02 -9.35
C ARG A 224 -17.66 -8.72 -9.46
N LEU A 225 -18.02 -7.44 -9.43
CA LEU A 225 -19.36 -6.97 -9.78
C LEU A 225 -19.53 -6.90 -11.30
N GLU A 226 -20.72 -7.20 -11.79
CA GLU A 226 -21.08 -6.87 -13.16
C GLU A 226 -21.22 -5.35 -13.28
N ILE A 227 -20.50 -4.79 -14.26
CA ILE A 227 -20.41 -3.36 -14.55
C ILE A 227 -21.22 -3.09 -15.81
#